data_AF-A0A8A6LQB3-F1
#
_entry.id   AF-A0A8A6LQB3-F1
#
_cell.length_a   1.000
_cell.length_b   1.000
_cell.length_c   1.000
_cell.angle_alpha   90.00
_cell.angle_beta   90.00
_cell.angle_gamma   90.00
#
_symmetry.space_group_name_H-M   'P 1'
#
loop_
_entity.id
_entity.type
_entity.pdbx_description
1 polymer ?
#
loop_
_entity_poly.entity_id
_entity_poly.type
_entity_poly.pdbx_seq_one_letter_code
_entity_poly.pdbx_strand_id
1 'polypeptide(L)'
;LQQNGIDVSVYERDNDREARIFGGTLDLHKGSGQEAMKKAGLLQTYYDLALPMGVNIADEKGNILSTKNVKPENRFDNPEINRNDLRAILLNSLENDTVIWDRKLVMLEPGKKKWTLTFENK
;
A
#
# COMPACT_ATOMS: atom_id res chain seq x y z
N LEU A 1 12.11 8.30 3.52
CA LEU A 1 13.55 8.25 3.21
C LEU A 1 13.89 9.29 2.14
N GLN A 2 13.35 9.15 0.92
CA GLN A 2 13.56 10.14 -0.16
C GLN A 2 13.14 11.57 0.21
N GLN A 3 12.02 11.77 0.93
CA GLN A 3 11.62 13.10 1.45
C GLN A 3 12.69 13.78 2.33
N ASN A 4 13.62 13.02 2.89
CA ASN A 4 14.74 13.52 3.70
C ASN A 4 16.06 13.52 2.90
N GLY A 5 16.02 13.39 1.57
CA GLY A 5 17.20 13.38 0.69
C GLY A 5 18.08 12.13 0.79
N ILE A 6 17.56 11.03 1.34
CA ILE A 6 18.31 9.76 1.40
C ILE A 6 18.23 9.06 0.05
N ASP A 7 19.38 8.67 -0.49
CA ASP A 7 19.51 7.83 -1.68
C ASP A 7 18.91 6.43 -1.42
N VAL A 8 17.85 6.10 -2.15
CA VAL A 8 17.08 4.87 -1.97
C VAL A 8 16.69 4.25 -3.30
N SER A 9 16.70 2.92 -3.33
CA SER A 9 16.13 2.12 -4.41
C SER A 9 15.24 1.04 -3.82
N VAL A 10 14.11 0.77 -4.48
CA VAL A 10 13.21 -0.33 -4.18
C VAL A 10 13.32 -1.36 -5.30
N TYR A 11 13.75 -2.57 -4.96
CA TYR A 11 13.80 -3.68 -5.90
C TYR A 11 12.51 -4.48 -5.78
N GLU A 12 11.69 -4.49 -6.82
CA GLU A 12 10.40 -5.18 -6.86
C GLU A 12 10.46 -6.34 -7.86
N ARG A 13 9.91 -7.50 -7.47
CA ARG A 13 9.92 -8.72 -8.27
C ARG A 13 8.83 -8.76 -9.32
N ASP A 14 7.77 -7.97 -9.18
CA ASP A 14 6.77 -7.83 -10.22
C ASP A 14 7.43 -7.33 -11.53
N ASN A 15 6.93 -7.80 -12.67
CA ASN A 15 7.49 -7.48 -13.99
C ASN A 15 7.49 -5.96 -14.27
N ASP A 16 6.44 -5.28 -13.86
CA ASP A 16 6.24 -3.87 -14.14
C ASP A 16 5.21 -3.24 -13.17
N ARG A 17 5.04 -1.93 -13.33
CA ARG A 17 4.16 -1.07 -12.55
C ARG A 17 2.68 -1.48 -12.60
N GLU A 18 2.24 -2.08 -13.69
CA GLU A 18 0.84 -2.43 -13.96
C GLU A 18 0.52 -3.88 -13.57
N ALA A 19 1.50 -4.63 -13.07
CA ALA A 19 1.31 -5.97 -12.54
C ALA A 19 0.18 -5.99 -11.50
N ARG A 20 -0.87 -6.75 -11.82
CA ARG A 20 -2.10 -6.82 -11.01
C ARG A 20 -1.82 -7.40 -9.64
N ILE A 21 -2.19 -6.68 -8.60
CA ILE A 21 -2.20 -7.19 -7.23
C ILE A 21 -3.52 -7.94 -6.98
N PHE A 22 -3.44 -9.25 -6.69
CA PHE A 22 -4.59 -10.05 -6.29
C PHE A 22 -4.93 -9.85 -4.80
N GLY A 23 -6.22 -9.67 -4.49
CA GLY A 23 -6.74 -9.57 -3.13
C GLY A 23 -7.94 -8.64 -3.02
N GLY A 24 -8.56 -8.60 -1.84
CA GLY A 24 -9.55 -7.59 -1.49
C GLY A 24 -8.92 -6.20 -1.26
N THR A 25 -9.74 -5.28 -0.78
CA THR A 25 -9.31 -3.93 -0.37
C THR A 25 -8.45 -3.95 0.88
N LEU A 26 -7.87 -2.80 1.20
CA LEU A 26 -7.19 -2.51 2.45
C LEU A 26 -7.86 -1.30 3.10
N ASP A 27 -7.84 -1.23 4.42
CA ASP A 27 -8.20 -0.04 5.15
C ASP A 27 -7.02 0.44 6.02
N LEU A 28 -6.81 1.76 6.08
CA LEU A 28 -5.78 2.35 6.92
C LEU A 28 -6.43 2.95 8.17
N HIS A 29 -6.05 2.44 9.34
CA HIS A 29 -6.55 2.95 10.62
C HIS A 29 -5.90 4.29 11.02
N LYS A 30 -6.68 5.11 11.71
CA LYS A 30 -6.19 6.28 12.47
C LYS A 30 -5.13 5.84 13.50
N GLY A 31 -4.08 6.64 13.67
CA GLY A 31 -2.99 6.37 14.60
C GLY A 31 -1.91 5.41 14.08
N SER A 32 -2.12 4.75 12.93
CA SER A 32 -1.12 3.86 12.30
C SER A 32 -0.97 4.13 10.81
N GLY A 33 -1.71 3.44 9.95
CA GLY A 33 -1.62 3.56 8.50
C GLY A 33 -1.88 4.98 8.01
N GLN A 34 -2.85 5.67 8.60
CA GLN A 34 -3.12 7.07 8.24
C GLN A 34 -2.01 8.03 8.69
N GLU A 35 -1.32 7.75 9.80
CA GLU A 35 -0.16 8.56 10.22
C GLU A 35 1.02 8.37 9.28
N ALA A 36 1.20 7.17 8.71
CA ALA A 36 2.18 6.94 7.65
C ALA A 36 1.86 7.76 6.40
N MET A 37 0.61 7.71 5.92
CA MET A 37 0.16 8.51 4.77
C MET A 37 0.26 10.01 5.03
N LYS A 38 -0.04 10.46 6.26
CA LYS A 38 0.08 11.85 6.68
C LYS A 38 1.52 12.34 6.62
N LYS A 39 2.46 11.57 7.19
CA LYS A 39 3.89 11.89 7.13
C LYS A 39 4.42 11.90 5.70
N ALA A 40 3.89 11.02 4.84
CA ALA A 40 4.22 11.00 3.41
C ALA A 40 3.55 12.14 2.62
N GLY A 41 2.62 12.91 3.20
CA GLY A 41 1.87 13.95 2.49
C GLY A 41 0.78 13.42 1.55
N LEU A 42 0.37 12.15 1.71
CA LEU A 42 -0.52 11.42 0.81
C LEU A 42 -1.89 11.11 1.41
N LEU A 43 -2.17 11.57 2.64
CA LEU A 43 -3.39 11.22 3.36
C LEU A 43 -4.67 11.71 2.64
N GLN A 44 -4.64 12.91 2.05
CA GLN A 44 -5.80 13.43 1.32
C GLN A 44 -6.06 12.61 0.05
N THR A 45 -5.03 12.32 -0.74
CA THR A 45 -5.14 11.49 -1.95
C THR A 45 -5.65 10.09 -1.63
N TYR A 46 -5.26 9.53 -0.48
CA TYR A 46 -5.84 8.29 0.03
C TYR A 46 -7.35 8.43 0.27
N TYR A 47 -7.81 9.48 0.93
CA TYR A 47 -9.24 9.69 1.14
C TYR A 47 -10.02 9.96 -0.15
N ASP A 48 -9.39 10.58 -1.15
CA ASP A 48 -10.03 10.88 -2.44
C ASP A 48 -10.29 9.60 -3.25
N LEU A 49 -9.47 8.56 -3.07
CA LEU A 49 -9.56 7.28 -3.79
C LEU A 49 -10.22 6.16 -2.96
N ALA A 50 -10.19 6.25 -1.64
CA ALA A 50 -10.78 5.25 -0.75
C ALA A 50 -12.31 5.41 -0.64
N LEU A 51 -12.99 4.28 -0.48
CA LEU A 51 -14.44 4.18 -0.36
C LEU A 51 -14.80 3.72 1.06
N PRO A 52 -15.50 4.53 1.88
CA PRO A 52 -15.98 4.05 3.16
C PRO A 52 -17.07 3.00 2.95
N MET A 53 -16.94 1.85 3.62
CA MET A 53 -17.86 0.72 3.49
C MET A 53 -18.51 0.36 4.83
N GLY A 54 -19.79 -0.01 4.77
CA GLY A 54 -20.48 -0.65 5.89
C GLY A 54 -20.24 -2.15 5.89
N VAL A 55 -20.60 -2.83 6.99
CA VAL A 55 -20.47 -4.28 7.12
C VAL A 55 -21.76 -4.86 7.65
N ASN A 56 -22.21 -5.94 6.99
CA ASN A 56 -23.32 -6.76 7.44
C ASN A 56 -22.79 -8.10 7.98
N ILE A 57 -23.33 -8.53 9.12
CA ILE A 57 -23.15 -9.88 9.63
C ILE A 57 -24.47 -10.61 9.37
N ALA A 58 -24.40 -11.75 8.68
CA ALA A 58 -25.55 -12.57 8.36
C ALA A 58 -25.37 -14.01 8.89
N ASP A 59 -26.48 -14.68 9.16
CA ASP A 59 -26.48 -16.12 9.44
C ASP A 59 -26.36 -16.95 8.14
N GLU A 60 -26.27 -18.28 8.26
CA GLU A 60 -26.15 -19.19 7.12
C GLU A 60 -27.41 -19.23 6.22
N LYS A 61 -28.52 -18.68 6.68
CA LYS A 61 -29.79 -18.58 5.95
C LYS A 61 -29.92 -17.23 5.23
N GLY A 62 -28.95 -16.32 5.40
CA GLY A 62 -28.94 -14.99 4.82
C GLY A 62 -29.72 -13.94 5.61
N ASN A 63 -30.14 -14.24 6.85
CA ASN A 63 -30.78 -13.24 7.72
C ASN A 63 -29.70 -12.29 8.26
N ILE A 64 -29.91 -10.98 8.10
CA ILE A 64 -28.99 -9.97 8.64
C ILE A 64 -29.14 -9.91 10.17
N LEU A 65 -28.09 -10.32 10.89
CA LEU A 65 -28.00 -10.28 12.35
C LEU A 65 -27.57 -8.90 12.87
N SER A 66 -26.74 -8.20 12.10
CA SER A 66 -26.27 -6.86 12.43
C SER A 66 -25.80 -6.12 11.19
N THR A 67 -26.04 -4.80 11.17
CA THR A 67 -25.55 -3.88 10.14
C THR A 67 -24.84 -2.72 10.79
N LYS A 68 -23.60 -2.50 10.38
CA LYS A 68 -22.86 -1.27 10.69
C LYS A 68 -22.73 -0.44 9.41
N ASN A 69 -23.52 0.62 9.32
CA ASN A 69 -23.46 1.57 8.21
C ASN A 69 -22.36 2.62 8.44
N VAL A 70 -21.86 3.19 7.35
CA VAL A 70 -21.01 4.38 7.38
C VAL A 70 -21.83 5.57 7.85
N LYS A 71 -21.30 6.33 8.80
CA LYS A 71 -21.87 7.61 9.23
C LYS A 71 -21.00 8.77 8.74
N PRO A 72 -21.57 9.96 8.43
CA PRO A 72 -20.80 11.11 7.94
C PRO A 72 -19.61 11.47 8.84
N GLU A 73 -19.78 11.41 10.16
CA GLU A 73 -18.75 11.71 11.17
C GLU A 73 -17.56 10.73 11.16
N ASN A 74 -17.77 9.50 10.68
CA ASN A 74 -16.81 8.40 10.76
C ASN A 74 -16.27 7.98 9.38
N ARG A 75 -16.59 8.72 8.32
CA ARG A 75 -16.21 8.38 6.93
C ARG A 75 -14.70 8.22 6.71
N PHE A 76 -13.89 8.84 7.56
CA PHE A 76 -12.43 8.83 7.49
C PHE A 76 -11.77 7.91 8.53
N ASP A 77 -12.54 7.12 9.28
CA ASP A 77 -11.98 6.21 10.28
C ASP A 77 -11.07 5.17 9.63
N ASN A 78 -11.57 4.53 8.57
CA ASN A 78 -10.88 3.47 7.84
C ASN A 78 -11.61 3.15 6.51
N PRO A 79 -11.63 4.07 5.54
CA PRO A 79 -12.22 3.78 4.23
C PRO A 79 -11.39 2.72 3.49
N GLU A 80 -12.05 1.88 2.70
CA GLU A 80 -11.43 0.78 1.96
C GLU A 80 -10.80 1.29 0.66
N ILE A 81 -9.58 0.87 0.33
CA ILE A 81 -8.88 1.23 -0.91
C ILE A 81 -8.44 -0.01 -1.68
N ASN A 82 -8.53 0.02 -3.02
CA ASN A 82 -7.97 -1.03 -3.85
C ASN A 82 -6.43 -1.06 -3.71
N ARG A 83 -5.84 -2.25 -3.72
CA ARG A 83 -4.38 -2.41 -3.58
C ARG A 83 -3.59 -1.75 -4.72
N ASN A 84 -4.10 -1.79 -5.95
CA ASN A 84 -3.45 -1.15 -7.09
C ASN A 84 -3.56 0.37 -7.00
N ASP A 85 -4.69 0.90 -6.53
CA ASP A 85 -4.85 2.35 -6.31
C ASP A 85 -3.88 2.84 -5.23
N LEU A 86 -3.76 2.11 -4.10
CA LEU A 86 -2.79 2.44 -3.06
C LEU A 86 -1.34 2.36 -3.59
N ARG A 87 -1.00 1.32 -4.37
CA ARG A 87 0.31 1.24 -5.06
C ARG A 87 0.52 2.45 -5.96
N ALA A 88 -0.49 2.86 -6.73
CA ALA A 88 -0.40 4.01 -7.63
C ALA A 88 -0.13 5.32 -6.88
N ILE A 89 -0.83 5.56 -5.76
CA ILE A 89 -0.59 6.72 -4.88
C ILE A 89 0.86 6.74 -4.41
N LEU A 90 1.36 5.61 -3.90
CA LEU A 90 2.72 5.52 -3.37
C LEU A 90 3.77 5.70 -4.47
N LEU A 91 3.60 5.05 -5.62
CA LEU A 91 4.52 5.18 -6.75
C LEU A 91 4.57 6.60 -7.33
N ASN A 92 3.43 7.29 -7.39
CA ASN A 92 3.36 8.67 -7.86
C ASN A 92 4.07 9.67 -6.95
N SER A 93 4.40 9.26 -5.71
CA SER A 93 5.12 10.11 -4.75
C SER A 93 6.64 10.00 -4.85
N LEU A 94 7.16 9.02 -5.60
CA LEU A 94 8.58 8.73 -5.71
C LEU A 94 9.20 9.46 -6.90
N GLU A 95 10.52 9.64 -6.85
CA GLU A 95 11.25 10.11 -8.02
C GLU A 95 11.24 9.03 -9.12
N ASN A 96 11.54 9.43 -10.35
CA ASN A 96 11.70 8.46 -11.43
C ASN A 96 12.81 7.47 -11.06
N ASP A 97 12.63 6.22 -11.48
CA ASP A 97 13.60 5.13 -11.29
C ASP A 97 13.91 4.75 -9.83
N THR A 98 13.18 5.28 -8.83
CA THR A 98 13.28 4.81 -7.44
C THR A 98 12.90 3.33 -7.31
N VAL A 99 11.93 2.86 -8.11
CA VAL A 99 11.52 1.45 -8.16
C VAL A 99 12.13 0.78 -9.38
N ILE A 100 12.88 -0.29 -9.15
CA ILE A 100 13.50 -1.12 -10.17
C ILE A 100 12.74 -2.45 -10.22
N TRP A 101 11.93 -2.59 -11.27
CA TRP A 101 11.07 -3.74 -11.54
C TRP A 101 11.83 -4.95 -12.09
N ASP A 102 11.19 -6.12 -12.10
CA ASP A 102 11.79 -7.39 -12.51
C ASP A 102 13.10 -7.67 -11.76
N ARG A 103 13.07 -7.50 -10.43
CA ARG A 103 14.21 -7.69 -9.52
C ARG A 103 13.81 -8.54 -8.32
N LYS A 104 13.76 -9.84 -8.55
CA LYS A 104 13.57 -10.83 -7.48
C LYS A 104 14.88 -11.10 -6.75
N LEU A 105 15.02 -10.57 -5.54
CA LEU A 105 16.18 -10.82 -4.69
C LEU A 105 16.25 -12.30 -4.30
N VAL A 106 17.39 -12.94 -4.56
CA VAL A 106 17.62 -14.37 -4.23
C VAL A 106 18.75 -14.58 -3.22
N MET A 107 19.65 -13.60 -3.07
CA MET A 107 20.77 -13.73 -2.12
C MET A 107 21.23 -12.37 -1.57
N LEU A 108 21.63 -12.39 -0.30
CA LEU A 108 22.27 -11.28 0.39
C LEU A 108 23.64 -11.74 0.90
N GLU A 109 24.69 -11.01 0.53
CA GLU A 109 26.04 -11.30 1.00
C GLU A 109 26.64 -10.10 1.74
N PRO A 110 27.19 -10.29 2.94
CA PRO A 110 27.87 -9.23 3.66
C PRO A 110 29.22 -8.94 3.00
N GLY A 111 29.37 -7.75 2.41
CA GLY A 111 30.66 -7.23 1.98
C GLY A 111 31.36 -6.46 3.10
N LYS A 112 32.61 -6.04 2.85
CA LYS A 112 33.46 -5.37 3.86
C LYS A 112 32.87 -4.07 4.43
N LYS A 113 32.09 -3.33 3.63
CA LYS A 113 31.47 -2.03 4.02
C LYS A 113 30.03 -1.85 3.52
N LYS A 114 29.51 -2.82 2.76
CA LYS A 114 28.19 -2.78 2.13
C LYS A 114 27.71 -4.19 1.81
N TRP A 115 26.41 -4.35 1.67
CA TRP A 115 25.81 -5.60 1.20
C TRP A 115 25.95 -5.74 -0.31
N THR A 116 26.04 -6.98 -0.78
CA THR A 116 25.86 -7.36 -2.18
C THR A 116 24.51 -8.04 -2.32
N LEU A 117 23.72 -7.57 -3.28
CA LEU A 117 22.39 -8.11 -3.62
C LEU A 117 22.51 -8.93 -4.90
N THR A 118 22.03 -10.18 -4.92
CA THR A 118 21.92 -10.98 -6.14
C THR A 118 20.46 -11.15 -6.51
N PHE A 119 20.12 -10.97 -7.78
CA PHE A 119 18.77 -11.08 -8.29
C PHE A 119 18.65 -12.26 -9.26
N GLU A 120 17.48 -12.91 -9.31
CA GLU A 120 17.24 -14.04 -10.20
C GLU A 120 17.44 -13.63 -11.68
N ASN A 121 18.26 -14.39 -12.42
CA ASN A 121 18.56 -14.15 -13.84
C ASN A 121 19.14 -12.76 -14.16
N LYS A 122 19.83 -12.10 -13.21
CA LYS A 122 20.50 -10.80 -13.40
C LYS A 122 21.87 -10.76 -12.74
#